data_AF-A0A7Y0EG41-F1
#
_entry.id   AF-A0A7Y0EG41-F1
#
_cell.length_a   1.000
_cell.length_b   1.000
_cell.length_c   1.000
_cell.angle_alpha   90.00
_cell.angle_beta   90.00
_cell.angle_gamma   90.00
#
_symmetry.space_group_name_H-M   'P 1'
#
loop_
_entity.id
_entity.type
_entity.pdbx_description
1 polymer ?
#
loop_
_entity_poly.entity_id
_entity_poly.type
_entity_poly.pdbx_seq_one_letter_code
_entity_poly.pdbx_strand_id
1 'polypeptide(L)'
;MNYNKDFSFTVGSLIDLKLLQQFQDNFAKAVGMASISVDNKEGNITNPSNFSDFCMKYTRGSKEGNERCLNCDIEGGKTASKTNKPSIYSCHAGLVDFAAPIIVDGAQIGSIVGGQVLDNPPDEEKFRKIAKEIGVNEDEYITALRKIPIVSRDKIEAAANLIFIFANALSQMGYEKKLSIIRSDKFKDIAKNLIKNMQALSDGIHSLSSQVESLVETSDSLLKSSTKSKEKVNETDDILNFIRNVANQTNLLGLNASIEAARAGEQGKGFSVVANEVRKLASVSVDSAKKIEVILNSIRNGMESVEDGVSKTGEVVEHHKQYIKDIMQKIDISMELAESLDSNI
;
A
#
# COMPACT_ATOMS: atom_id res chain seq x y z
N MET A 1 -4.89 11.59 -8.28
CA MET A 1 -3.42 11.78 -8.29
C MET A 1 -3.13 13.27 -8.37
N ASN A 2 -3.13 13.97 -7.24
CA ASN A 2 -2.67 15.36 -7.15
C ASN A 2 -1.56 15.36 -6.10
N TYR A 3 -0.32 15.21 -6.56
CA TYR A 3 0.82 15.51 -5.72
C TYR A 3 0.85 17.03 -5.57
N ASN A 4 0.62 17.53 -4.36
CA ASN A 4 0.87 18.92 -3.98
C ASN A 4 2.26 19.32 -4.47
N LYS A 5 2.33 20.12 -5.54
CA LYS A 5 3.57 20.70 -6.08
C LYS A 5 4.00 21.84 -5.17
N ASP A 6 4.52 21.49 -4.01
CA ASP A 6 5.23 22.41 -3.12
C ASP A 6 6.64 21.87 -2.82
N PHE A 7 7.24 21.21 -3.82
CA PHE A 7 8.64 20.82 -3.75
C PHE A 7 9.49 21.96 -4.29
N SER A 8 9.86 22.87 -3.41
CA SER A 8 10.85 23.89 -3.73
C SER A 8 12.26 23.29 -3.57
N PHE A 9 12.60 22.34 -4.45
CA PHE A 9 13.92 21.69 -4.48
C PHE A 9 15.02 22.74 -4.60
N THR A 10 16.12 22.52 -3.88
CA THR A 10 17.40 23.18 -4.13
C THR A 10 18.30 22.26 -4.93
N VAL A 11 19.26 22.82 -5.66
CA VAL A 11 20.27 22.06 -6.42
C VAL A 11 20.97 21.07 -5.50
N GLY A 12 21.39 21.49 -4.29
CA GLY A 12 22.06 20.62 -3.32
C GLY A 12 21.17 19.49 -2.75
N SER A 13 19.85 19.62 -2.84
CA SER A 13 18.92 18.57 -2.41
C SER A 13 18.82 17.39 -3.40
N LEU A 14 19.25 17.60 -4.65
CA LEU A 14 19.15 16.63 -5.74
C LEU A 14 20.51 16.22 -6.31
N ILE A 15 21.44 17.17 -6.39
CA ILE A 15 22.76 17.00 -6.99
C ILE A 15 23.81 17.07 -5.88
N ASP A 16 24.76 16.14 -5.90
CA ASP A 16 25.93 16.19 -5.02
C ASP A 16 26.80 17.39 -5.40
N LEU A 17 26.90 18.37 -4.50
CA LEU A 17 27.65 19.61 -4.73
C LEU A 17 29.15 19.38 -4.91
N LYS A 18 29.72 18.31 -4.33
CA LYS A 18 31.14 17.97 -4.53
C LYS A 18 31.38 17.48 -5.96
N LEU A 19 30.48 16.63 -6.47
CA LEU A 19 30.53 16.16 -7.85
C LEU A 19 30.34 17.33 -8.82
N LEU A 20 29.39 18.23 -8.54
CA LEU A 20 29.14 19.41 -9.36
C LEU A 20 30.37 20.32 -9.41
N GLN A 21 31.01 20.60 -8.27
CA GLN A 21 32.27 21.37 -8.21
C GLN A 21 33.39 20.69 -9.02
N GLN A 22 33.58 19.38 -8.86
CA GLN A 22 34.61 18.64 -9.59
C GLN A 22 34.38 18.68 -11.11
N PHE A 23 33.14 18.50 -11.56
CA PHE A 23 32.81 18.66 -12.97
C PHE A 23 33.14 20.08 -13.45
N GLN A 24 32.70 21.09 -12.71
CA GLN A 24 32.90 22.49 -13.04
C GLN A 24 34.38 22.85 -13.18
N ASP A 25 35.22 22.41 -12.24
CA ASP A 25 36.67 22.65 -12.28
C ASP A 25 37.32 22.01 -13.51
N ASN A 26 36.96 20.76 -13.81
CA ASN A 26 37.49 20.05 -14.97
C ASN A 26 36.98 20.63 -16.29
N PHE A 27 35.70 21.00 -16.35
CA PHE A 27 35.11 21.69 -17.50
C PHE A 27 35.83 23.02 -17.75
N ALA A 28 35.95 23.86 -16.73
CA ALA A 28 36.56 25.18 -16.82
C ALA A 28 38.02 25.09 -17.31
N LYS A 29 38.77 24.12 -16.78
CA LYS A 29 40.14 23.82 -17.18
C LYS A 29 40.25 23.30 -18.61
N ALA A 30 39.36 22.40 -19.03
CA ALA A 30 39.41 21.77 -20.35
C ALA A 30 38.99 22.72 -21.48
N VAL A 31 37.96 23.53 -21.25
CA VAL A 31 37.41 24.43 -22.27
C VAL A 31 38.17 25.77 -22.28
N GLY A 32 38.77 26.14 -21.15
CA GLY A 32 39.47 27.41 -20.96
C GLY A 32 38.52 28.58 -20.69
N MET A 33 37.37 28.31 -20.08
CA MET A 33 36.32 29.28 -19.76
C MET A 33 36.05 29.27 -18.26
N ALA A 34 35.60 30.40 -17.72
CA ALA A 34 35.14 30.46 -16.34
C ALA A 34 33.85 29.64 -16.17
N SER A 35 33.60 29.11 -14.97
CA SER A 35 32.29 28.53 -14.63
C SER A 35 31.96 28.63 -13.15
N ILE A 36 30.68 28.84 -12.85
CA ILE A 36 30.10 28.82 -11.50
C ILE A 36 28.65 28.30 -11.56
N SER A 37 28.26 27.53 -10.57
CA SER A 37 26.90 27.03 -10.39
C SER A 37 26.20 27.80 -9.27
N VAL A 38 24.95 28.18 -9.53
CA VAL A 38 24.08 28.95 -8.64
C VAL A 38 22.74 28.25 -8.44
N ASP A 39 22.21 28.37 -7.23
CA ASP A 39 20.87 27.96 -6.83
C ASP A 39 19.96 29.19 -6.71
N ASN A 40 18.68 29.03 -7.06
CA ASN A 40 17.72 30.14 -7.06
C ASN A 40 17.39 30.68 -5.66
N LYS A 41 17.66 29.91 -4.60
CA LYS A 41 17.42 30.25 -3.20
C LYS A 41 18.71 30.46 -2.42
N GLU A 42 19.70 29.60 -2.63
CA GLU A 42 20.94 29.59 -1.85
C GLU A 42 22.05 30.45 -2.49
N GLY A 43 21.86 30.93 -3.72
CA GLY A 43 22.86 31.73 -4.43
C GLY A 43 24.02 30.86 -4.90
N ASN A 44 25.26 31.27 -4.66
CA ASN A 44 26.43 30.50 -5.13
C ASN A 44 26.56 29.20 -4.33
N ILE A 45 26.47 28.06 -5.02
CA ILE A 45 26.58 26.71 -4.43
C ILE A 45 27.90 26.01 -4.76
N THR A 46 28.72 26.65 -5.58
CA THR A 46 30.07 26.21 -5.97
C THR A 46 31.03 27.38 -5.86
N ASN A 47 32.31 27.08 -5.70
CA ASN A 47 33.38 28.07 -5.82
C ASN A 47 33.63 28.39 -7.30
N PRO A 48 34.01 29.64 -7.64
CA PRO A 48 34.33 30.03 -9.00
C PRO A 48 35.50 29.21 -9.58
N SER A 49 35.33 28.67 -10.78
CA SER A 49 36.38 27.90 -11.49
C SER A 49 36.92 28.70 -12.69
N ASN A 50 38.24 28.91 -12.76
CA ASN A 50 38.92 29.61 -13.86
C ASN A 50 38.43 31.06 -14.10
N PHE A 51 38.05 31.78 -13.04
CA PHE A 51 37.66 33.18 -13.16
C PHE A 51 38.87 34.08 -13.40
N SER A 52 38.70 35.09 -14.25
CA SER A 52 39.74 36.05 -14.61
C SER A 52 39.88 37.20 -13.60
N ASP A 53 41.08 37.77 -13.50
CA ASP A 53 41.33 38.99 -12.73
C ASP A 53 40.48 40.16 -13.24
N PHE A 54 40.26 40.25 -14.55
CA PHE A 54 39.40 41.27 -15.17
C PHE A 54 38.00 41.24 -14.57
N CYS A 55 37.42 40.04 -14.42
CA CYS A 55 36.10 39.90 -13.80
C CYS A 55 36.16 40.03 -12.27
N MET A 56 37.08 39.35 -11.59
CA MET A 56 37.07 39.27 -10.12
C MET A 56 37.66 40.48 -9.42
N LYS A 57 38.87 40.91 -9.83
CA LYS A 57 39.58 42.01 -9.17
C LYS A 57 39.04 43.35 -9.62
N TYR A 58 38.74 43.49 -10.91
CA TYR A 58 38.46 44.79 -11.50
C TYR A 58 36.96 45.04 -11.71
N THR A 59 36.23 44.15 -12.37
CA THR A 59 34.80 44.36 -12.65
C THR A 59 33.94 44.17 -11.40
N ARG A 60 33.90 42.95 -10.84
CA ARG A 60 33.20 42.60 -9.60
C ARG A 60 33.87 43.16 -8.34
N GLY A 61 35.11 43.63 -8.44
CA GLY A 61 35.80 44.33 -7.35
C GLY A 61 35.25 45.74 -7.10
N SER A 62 34.58 46.34 -8.09
CA SER A 62 33.87 47.60 -7.93
C SER A 62 32.43 47.38 -7.47
N LYS A 63 31.87 48.31 -6.67
CA LYS A 63 30.48 48.22 -6.20
C LYS A 63 29.49 48.16 -7.37
N GLU A 64 29.61 49.12 -8.30
CA GLU A 64 28.75 49.23 -9.48
C GLU A 64 28.91 48.03 -10.41
N GLY A 65 30.14 47.62 -10.70
CA GLY A 65 30.41 46.48 -11.58
C GLY A 65 29.91 45.16 -10.99
N ASN A 66 30.01 44.95 -9.67
CA ASN A 66 29.46 43.75 -9.03
C ASN A 66 27.94 43.67 -9.15
N GLU A 67 27.23 44.78 -8.91
CA GLU A 67 25.77 44.83 -9.04
C GLU A 67 25.33 44.51 -10.48
N ARG A 68 25.98 45.12 -11.47
CA ARG A 68 25.70 44.83 -12.89
C ARG A 68 26.04 43.39 -13.27
N CYS A 69 27.14 42.82 -12.75
CA CYS A 69 27.52 41.43 -12.97
C CYS A 69 26.45 40.46 -12.46
N LEU A 70 25.96 40.65 -11.23
CA LEU A 70 24.92 39.81 -10.64
C LEU A 70 23.62 39.87 -11.45
N ASN A 71 23.25 41.06 -11.93
CA ASN A 71 22.07 41.22 -12.80
C ASN A 71 22.24 40.48 -14.14
N CYS A 72 23.42 40.52 -14.75
CA CYS A 72 23.73 39.75 -15.96
C CYS A 72 23.60 38.23 -15.73
N ASP A 73 24.14 37.71 -14.62
CA ASP A 73 24.05 36.29 -14.28
C ASP A 73 22.58 35.85 -14.12
N ILE A 74 21.77 36.67 -13.43
CA ILE A 74 20.34 36.43 -13.21
C ILE A 74 19.55 36.43 -14.53
N GLU A 75 19.73 37.45 -15.37
CA GLU A 75 19.00 37.56 -16.64
C GLU A 75 19.43 36.48 -17.65
N GLY A 76 20.72 36.13 -17.64
CA GLY A 76 21.25 34.99 -18.39
C GLY A 76 20.54 33.69 -18.01
N GLY A 77 20.50 33.37 -16.71
CA GLY A 77 19.82 32.19 -16.19
C GLY A 77 18.31 32.17 -16.47
N LYS A 78 17.61 33.29 -16.30
CA LYS A 78 16.17 33.42 -16.61
C LYS A 78 15.88 33.20 -18.09
N THR A 79 16.70 33.77 -18.98
CA THR A 79 16.54 33.61 -20.43
C THR A 79 16.72 32.16 -20.85
N ALA A 80 17.73 31.51 -20.28
CA ALA A 80 18.03 30.11 -20.56
C ALA A 80 16.88 29.19 -20.11
N SER A 81 16.30 29.47 -18.94
CA SER A 81 15.10 28.77 -18.43
C SER A 81 13.87 28.96 -19.31
N LYS A 82 13.52 30.20 -19.67
CA LYS A 82 12.36 30.50 -20.53
C LYS A 82 12.41 29.81 -21.89
N THR A 83 13.61 29.65 -22.44
CA THR A 83 13.82 29.05 -23.76
C THR A 83 14.09 27.55 -23.70
N ASN A 84 14.27 27.00 -22.50
CA ASN A 84 14.71 25.63 -22.25
C ASN A 84 15.97 25.25 -23.07
N LYS A 85 16.89 26.19 -23.20
CA LYS A 85 18.14 26.10 -23.97
C LYS A 85 19.22 26.93 -23.27
N PRO A 86 20.52 26.68 -23.50
CA PRO A 86 21.55 27.59 -23.03
C PRO A 86 21.34 29.00 -23.60
N SER A 87 21.51 30.03 -22.77
CA SER A 87 21.52 31.42 -23.20
C SER A 87 22.95 31.90 -23.32
N ILE A 88 23.36 32.40 -24.47
CA ILE A 88 24.69 32.98 -24.70
C ILE A 88 24.51 34.47 -24.95
N TYR A 89 25.17 35.31 -24.15
CA TYR A 89 24.93 36.74 -24.11
C TYR A 89 26.23 37.52 -23.90
N SER A 90 26.22 38.78 -24.32
CA SER A 90 27.28 39.72 -23.93
C SER A 90 26.95 40.28 -22.55
N CYS A 91 27.86 40.13 -21.59
CA CYS A 91 27.71 40.72 -20.28
C CYS A 91 27.91 42.24 -20.32
N HIS A 92 27.54 42.95 -19.25
CA HIS A 92 27.67 44.41 -19.19
C HIS A 92 29.12 44.90 -19.36
N ALA A 93 30.10 44.05 -19.04
CA ALA A 93 31.52 44.35 -19.17
C ALA A 93 32.07 44.11 -20.59
N GLY A 94 31.22 43.65 -21.52
CA GLY A 94 31.60 43.43 -22.91
C GLY A 94 32.22 42.06 -23.22
N LEU A 95 32.30 41.17 -22.22
CA LEU A 95 32.68 39.76 -22.45
C LEU A 95 31.46 38.94 -22.87
N VAL A 96 31.71 37.74 -23.39
CA VAL A 96 30.69 36.74 -23.69
C VAL A 96 30.59 35.76 -22.53
N ASP A 97 29.38 35.66 -22.01
CA ASP A 97 28.97 34.69 -21.00
C ASP A 97 27.84 33.82 -21.53
N PHE A 98 27.59 32.71 -20.83
CA PHE A 98 26.47 31.84 -21.09
C PHE A 98 25.93 31.23 -19.81
N ALA A 99 24.66 30.88 -19.82
CA ALA A 99 23.98 30.24 -18.72
C ALA A 99 23.22 29.02 -19.22
N ALA A 100 23.34 27.90 -18.50
CA ALA A 100 22.58 26.69 -18.69
C ALA A 100 21.66 26.48 -17.48
N PRO A 101 20.34 26.37 -17.66
CA PRO A 101 19.42 26.19 -16.55
C PRO A 101 19.52 24.76 -15.99
N ILE A 102 19.36 24.63 -14.67
CA ILE A 102 19.15 23.34 -13.99
C ILE A 102 17.65 23.21 -13.76
N ILE A 103 17.00 22.28 -14.46
CA ILE A 103 15.53 22.16 -14.50
C ILE A 103 15.07 20.81 -13.94
N VAL A 104 14.04 20.84 -13.10
CA VAL A 104 13.36 19.67 -12.53
C VAL A 104 11.86 19.85 -12.67
N ASP A 105 11.17 18.87 -13.26
CA ASP A 105 9.69 18.90 -13.43
C ASP A 105 9.17 20.23 -14.03
N GLY A 106 9.92 20.77 -14.99
CA GLY A 106 9.60 22.04 -15.66
C GLY A 106 9.91 23.32 -14.88
N ALA A 107 10.46 23.21 -13.66
CA ALA A 107 10.87 24.35 -12.84
C ALA A 107 12.40 24.48 -12.80
N GLN A 108 12.91 25.70 -12.99
CA GLN A 108 14.32 25.99 -12.79
C GLN A 108 14.62 26.07 -11.29
N ILE A 109 15.61 25.31 -10.84
CA ILE A 109 16.09 25.33 -9.46
C ILE A 109 17.46 26.01 -9.32
N GLY A 110 18.17 26.19 -10.42
CA GLY A 110 19.46 26.88 -10.47
C GLY A 110 19.95 27.09 -11.89
N SER A 111 21.19 27.54 -12.02
CA SER A 111 21.89 27.66 -13.31
C SER A 111 23.36 27.34 -13.15
N ILE A 112 23.97 26.82 -14.21
CA ILE A 112 25.42 26.80 -14.36
C ILE A 112 25.77 27.91 -15.34
N VAL A 113 26.54 28.88 -14.88
CA VAL A 113 27.03 30.01 -15.65
C VAL A 113 28.47 29.73 -16.07
N GLY A 114 28.84 30.13 -17.27
CA GLY A 114 30.22 30.09 -17.74
C GLY A 114 30.53 31.19 -18.74
N GLY A 115 31.79 31.32 -19.13
CA GLY A 115 32.22 32.33 -20.08
C GLY A 115 33.49 33.05 -19.66
N GLN A 116 33.41 34.38 -19.50
CA GLN A 116 34.53 35.29 -19.34
C GLN A 116 35.54 35.22 -20.49
N VAL A 117 35.01 35.21 -21.71
CA VAL A 117 35.80 35.16 -22.94
C VAL A 117 35.39 36.26 -23.90
N LEU A 118 36.22 36.51 -24.89
CA LEU A 118 35.89 37.35 -26.02
C LEU A 118 35.60 36.46 -27.22
N ASP A 119 34.66 36.82 -28.09
CA ASP A 119 34.44 36.11 -29.36
C ASP A 119 35.16 36.78 -30.55
N ASN A 120 35.68 37.99 -30.35
CA ASN A 120 36.43 38.80 -31.31
C ASN A 120 37.44 39.71 -30.57
N PRO A 121 38.47 40.24 -31.25
CA PRO A 121 39.36 41.24 -30.65
C PRO A 121 38.58 42.43 -30.05
N PRO A 122 38.89 42.88 -28.83
CA PRO A 122 38.11 43.90 -28.14
C PRO A 122 38.44 45.31 -28.64
N ASP A 123 37.43 46.18 -28.65
CA ASP A 123 37.63 47.62 -28.81
C ASP A 123 38.04 48.25 -27.47
N GLU A 124 39.35 48.47 -27.28
CA GLU A 124 39.89 48.98 -26.01
C GLU A 124 39.27 50.33 -25.59
N GLU A 125 38.86 51.21 -26.52
CA GLU A 125 38.23 52.48 -26.15
C GLU A 125 36.86 52.26 -25.50
N LYS A 126 36.10 51.26 -25.97
CA LYS A 126 34.82 50.87 -25.36
C LYS A 126 35.04 50.35 -23.94
N PHE A 127 36.05 49.51 -23.73
CA PHE A 127 36.35 48.97 -22.40
C PHE A 127 36.89 50.04 -21.43
N ARG A 128 37.63 51.05 -21.91
CA ARG A 128 38.02 52.22 -21.11
C ARG A 128 36.81 53.02 -20.61
N LYS A 129 35.79 53.21 -21.46
CA LYS A 129 34.52 53.84 -21.05
C LYS A 129 33.83 53.03 -19.96
N ILE A 130 33.73 51.71 -20.11
CA ILE A 130 33.15 50.82 -19.10
C ILE A 130 33.92 50.95 -17.77
N ALA A 131 35.26 50.93 -17.79
CA ALA A 131 36.08 51.10 -16.59
C ALA A 131 35.77 52.41 -15.85
N LYS A 132 35.63 53.50 -16.59
CA LYS A 132 35.24 54.81 -16.05
C LYS A 132 33.84 54.80 -15.44
N GLU A 133 32.88 54.15 -16.07
CA GLU A 133 31.50 54.03 -15.56
C GLU A 133 31.43 53.27 -14.24
N ILE A 134 32.23 52.21 -14.09
CA ILE A 134 32.25 51.39 -12.86
C ILE A 134 33.27 51.87 -11.83
N GLY A 135 34.00 52.96 -12.11
CA GLY A 135 34.94 53.59 -11.17
C GLY A 135 36.26 52.84 -10.97
N VAL A 136 36.76 52.18 -12.01
CA VAL A 136 38.01 51.38 -11.98
C VAL A 136 39.09 52.06 -12.81
N ASN A 137 40.37 51.89 -12.43
CA ASN A 137 41.50 52.43 -13.20
C ASN A 137 41.51 51.86 -14.63
N GLU A 138 41.44 52.74 -15.63
CA GLU A 138 41.31 52.36 -17.04
C GLU A 138 42.49 51.54 -17.56
N ASP A 139 43.73 51.92 -17.22
CA ASP A 139 44.93 51.24 -17.73
C ASP A 139 45.11 49.85 -17.11
N GLU A 140 44.83 49.71 -15.82
CA GLU A 140 44.80 48.40 -15.16
C GLU A 140 43.69 47.51 -15.72
N TYR A 141 42.51 48.08 -16.02
CA TYR A 141 41.39 47.38 -16.63
C TYR A 141 41.74 46.82 -18.01
N ILE A 142 42.35 47.64 -18.87
CA ILE A 142 42.78 47.21 -20.20
C ILE A 142 43.94 46.20 -20.12
N THR A 143 44.85 46.36 -19.17
CA THR A 143 45.90 45.37 -18.93
C THR A 143 45.33 44.01 -18.55
N ALA A 144 44.27 43.98 -17.73
CA ALA A 144 43.56 42.75 -17.40
C ALA A 144 42.76 42.20 -18.60
N LEU A 145 42.12 43.08 -19.40
CA LEU A 145 41.37 42.71 -20.60
C LEU A 145 42.23 41.95 -21.62
N ARG A 146 43.47 42.40 -21.84
CA ARG A 146 44.41 41.76 -22.79
C ARG A 146 44.76 40.32 -22.41
N LYS A 147 44.48 39.89 -21.18
CA LYS A 147 44.68 38.51 -20.71
C LYS A 147 43.45 37.62 -20.94
N ILE A 148 42.30 38.19 -21.32
CA ILE A 148 41.08 37.43 -21.59
C ILE A 148 41.25 36.61 -22.88
N PRO A 149 40.95 35.30 -22.86
CA PRO A 149 41.06 34.48 -24.06
C PRO A 149 40.01 34.86 -25.10
N ILE A 150 40.43 34.92 -26.36
CA ILE A 150 39.54 35.05 -27.52
C ILE A 150 39.18 33.64 -28.00
N VAL A 151 37.90 33.33 -28.04
CA VAL A 151 37.36 32.00 -28.35
C VAL A 151 36.29 32.12 -29.44
N SER A 152 36.39 31.30 -30.49
CA SER A 152 35.41 31.27 -31.58
C SER A 152 33.98 30.99 -31.06
N ARG A 153 32.98 31.62 -31.69
CA ARG A 153 31.56 31.46 -31.35
C ARG A 153 31.13 29.99 -31.27
N ASP A 154 31.52 29.17 -32.23
CA ASP A 154 31.19 27.72 -32.27
C ASP A 154 31.67 26.97 -31.01
N LYS A 155 32.84 27.33 -30.48
CA LYS A 155 33.39 26.73 -29.26
C LYS A 155 32.63 27.19 -28.02
N ILE A 156 32.17 28.44 -27.97
CA ILE A 156 31.30 28.95 -26.88
C ILE A 156 29.94 28.22 -26.91
N GLU A 157 29.36 28.05 -28.10
CA GLU A 157 28.11 27.32 -28.28
C GLU A 157 28.23 25.84 -27.89
N ALA A 158 29.31 25.18 -28.30
CA ALA A 158 29.59 23.81 -27.87
C ALA A 158 29.76 23.68 -26.35
N ALA A 159 30.45 24.64 -25.72
CA ALA A 159 30.65 24.68 -24.27
C ALA A 159 29.33 24.88 -23.50
N ALA A 160 28.49 25.81 -23.94
CA ALA A 160 27.19 26.08 -23.35
C ALA A 160 26.25 24.87 -23.46
N ASN A 161 26.24 24.21 -24.63
CA ASN A 161 25.45 23.00 -24.86
C ASN A 161 25.95 21.83 -24.00
N LEU A 162 27.26 21.65 -23.83
CA LEU A 162 27.82 20.58 -22.99
C LEU A 162 27.36 20.69 -21.54
N ILE A 163 27.48 21.89 -20.95
CA ILE A 163 27.01 22.14 -19.59
C ILE A 163 25.50 21.92 -19.49
N PHE A 164 24.73 22.37 -20.47
CA PHE A 164 23.27 22.19 -20.46
C PHE A 164 22.84 20.72 -20.45
N ILE A 165 23.47 19.90 -21.31
CA ILE A 165 23.20 18.45 -21.33
C ILE A 165 23.56 17.83 -19.97
N PHE A 166 24.72 18.20 -19.42
CA PHE A 166 25.18 17.69 -18.13
C PHE A 166 24.29 18.12 -16.97
N ALA A 167 23.93 19.41 -16.91
CA ALA A 167 23.10 19.99 -15.87
C ALA A 167 21.74 19.30 -15.80
N ASN A 168 21.09 19.11 -16.94
CA ASN A 168 19.80 18.42 -17.01
C ASN A 168 19.93 16.92 -16.71
N ALA A 169 20.99 16.25 -17.18
CA ALA A 169 21.22 14.84 -16.86
C ALA A 169 21.39 14.62 -15.35
N LEU A 170 22.24 15.41 -14.68
CA LEU A 170 22.41 15.33 -13.23
C LEU A 170 21.13 15.68 -12.46
N SER A 171 20.42 16.71 -12.92
CA SER A 171 19.18 17.14 -12.27
C SER A 171 18.10 16.06 -12.35
N GLN A 172 17.92 15.47 -13.53
CA GLN A 172 16.98 14.34 -13.73
C GLN A 172 17.39 13.13 -12.89
N MET A 173 18.68 12.74 -12.89
CA MET A 173 19.17 11.62 -12.09
C MET A 173 18.95 11.85 -10.59
N GLY A 174 19.23 13.07 -10.10
CA GLY A 174 18.99 13.46 -8.72
C GLY A 174 17.52 13.40 -8.33
N TYR A 175 16.65 13.90 -9.22
CA TYR A 175 15.20 13.85 -9.05
C TYR A 175 14.67 12.41 -9.01
N GLU A 176 15.05 11.56 -9.95
CA GLU A 176 14.66 10.14 -9.98
C GLU A 176 15.17 9.39 -8.74
N LYS A 177 16.41 9.66 -8.30
CA LYS A 177 16.94 9.10 -7.04
C LYS A 177 16.09 9.49 -5.85
N LYS A 178 15.70 10.77 -5.75
CA LYS A 178 14.86 11.27 -4.65
C LYS A 178 13.48 10.60 -4.66
N LEU A 179 12.86 10.48 -5.84
CA LEU A 179 11.59 9.77 -6.00
C LEU A 179 11.71 8.29 -5.65
N SER A 180 12.83 7.65 -6.02
CA SER A 180 13.11 6.25 -5.68
C SER A 180 13.18 6.05 -4.16
N ILE A 181 13.85 6.94 -3.43
CA ILE A 181 13.91 6.88 -1.95
C ILE A 181 12.51 7.02 -1.35
N ILE A 182 11.73 8.01 -1.78
CA ILE A 182 10.35 8.21 -1.29
C ILE A 182 9.48 6.98 -1.58
N ARG A 183 9.64 6.37 -2.75
CA ARG A 183 8.92 5.13 -3.12
C ARG A 183 9.35 3.97 -2.23
N SER A 184 10.66 3.87 -1.96
CA SER A 184 11.26 2.87 -1.08
C SER A 184 10.71 2.93 0.34
N ASP A 185 10.60 4.13 0.91
CA ASP A 185 10.04 4.34 2.25
C ASP A 185 8.56 3.92 2.30
N LYS A 186 7.77 4.30 1.28
CA LYS A 186 6.37 3.84 1.16
C LYS A 186 6.26 2.32 1.04
N PHE A 187 7.18 1.68 0.32
CA PHE A 187 7.21 0.21 0.22
C PHE A 187 7.48 -0.45 1.57
N LYS A 188 8.37 0.10 2.39
CA LYS A 188 8.61 -0.37 3.77
C LYS A 188 7.35 -0.31 4.63
N ASP A 189 6.60 0.78 4.55
CA ASP A 189 5.33 0.91 5.28
C ASP A 189 4.28 -0.10 4.82
N ILE A 190 4.21 -0.38 3.51
CA ILE A 190 3.33 -1.41 2.95
C ILE A 190 3.73 -2.81 3.46
N ALA A 191 5.03 -3.14 3.46
CA ALA A 191 5.52 -4.43 3.94
C ALA A 191 5.18 -4.65 5.43
N LYS A 192 5.40 -3.63 6.28
CA LYS A 192 5.03 -3.69 7.70
C LYS A 192 3.53 -3.92 7.93
N ASN A 193 2.69 -3.22 7.16
CA ASN A 193 1.24 -3.40 7.25
C ASN A 193 0.81 -4.80 6.76
N LEU A 194 1.48 -5.33 5.73
CA LEU A 194 1.23 -6.69 5.24
C LEU A 194 1.56 -7.74 6.32
N ILE A 195 2.72 -7.66 6.97
CA ILE A 195 3.10 -8.55 8.07
C ILE A 195 2.06 -8.52 9.19
N LYS A 196 1.65 -7.31 9.62
CA LYS A 196 0.63 -7.15 10.66
C LYS A 196 -0.71 -7.80 10.27
N ASN A 197 -1.14 -7.62 9.02
CA ASN A 197 -2.39 -8.22 8.52
C ASN A 197 -2.28 -9.74 8.40
N MET A 198 -1.13 -10.28 7.99
CA MET A 198 -0.88 -11.72 7.93
C MET A 198 -0.91 -12.36 9.32
N GLN A 199 -0.35 -11.69 10.32
CA GLN A 199 -0.39 -12.18 11.70
C GLN A 199 -1.81 -12.20 12.26
N ALA A 200 -2.59 -11.13 12.05
CA ALA A 200 -4.00 -11.10 12.42
C ALA A 200 -4.83 -12.19 11.70
N LEU A 201 -4.50 -12.47 10.44
CA LEU A 201 -5.14 -13.55 9.68
C LEU A 201 -4.76 -14.93 10.24
N SER A 202 -3.50 -15.13 10.62
CA SER A 202 -3.02 -16.35 11.27
C SER A 202 -3.76 -16.62 12.58
N ASP A 203 -3.89 -15.60 13.43
CA ASP A 203 -4.65 -15.69 14.68
C ASP A 203 -6.12 -16.04 14.42
N GLY A 204 -6.73 -15.43 13.40
CA GLY A 204 -8.09 -15.74 12.96
C GLY A 204 -8.25 -17.19 12.51
N ILE A 205 -7.28 -17.74 11.78
CA ILE A 205 -7.29 -19.13 11.34
C ILE A 205 -7.09 -20.11 12.49
N HIS A 206 -6.26 -19.79 13.48
CA HIS A 206 -6.14 -20.61 14.69
C HIS A 206 -7.47 -20.66 15.47
N SER A 207 -8.16 -19.53 15.60
CA SER A 207 -9.49 -19.49 16.22
C SER A 207 -10.51 -20.29 15.41
N LEU A 208 -10.48 -20.20 14.08
CA LEU A 208 -11.35 -20.99 13.21
C LEU A 208 -11.09 -22.50 13.37
N SER A 209 -9.82 -22.91 13.48
CA SER A 209 -9.45 -24.31 13.72
C SER A 209 -10.05 -24.83 15.03
N SER A 210 -9.96 -24.07 16.12
CA SER A 210 -10.55 -24.50 17.40
C SER A 210 -12.07 -24.58 17.35
N GLN A 211 -12.73 -23.68 16.59
CA GLN A 211 -14.18 -23.73 16.38
C GLN A 211 -14.59 -24.97 15.58
N VAL A 212 -13.81 -25.37 14.57
CA VAL A 212 -14.04 -26.61 13.81
C VAL A 212 -13.89 -27.84 14.72
N GLU A 213 -12.90 -27.87 15.61
CA GLU A 213 -12.75 -28.96 16.60
C GLU A 213 -13.95 -29.04 17.54
N SER A 214 -14.40 -27.92 18.09
CA SER A 214 -15.59 -27.87 18.96
C SER A 214 -16.87 -28.30 18.22
N LEU A 215 -16.97 -27.99 16.92
CA LEU A 215 -18.09 -28.42 16.09
C LEU A 215 -18.12 -29.95 15.89
N VAL A 216 -16.94 -30.59 15.76
CA VAL A 216 -16.84 -32.06 15.72
C VAL A 216 -17.31 -32.66 17.04
N GLU A 217 -16.83 -32.15 18.18
CA GLU A 217 -17.25 -32.65 19.50
C GLU A 217 -18.77 -32.51 19.72
N THR A 218 -19.33 -31.37 19.32
CA THR A 218 -20.77 -31.12 19.41
C THR A 218 -21.56 -32.06 18.51
N SER A 219 -21.07 -32.33 17.30
CA SER A 219 -21.67 -33.26 16.34
C SER A 219 -21.68 -34.70 16.87
N ASP A 220 -20.57 -35.15 17.46
CA ASP A 220 -20.47 -36.46 18.10
C ASP A 220 -21.43 -36.60 19.29
N SER A 221 -21.56 -35.56 20.10
CA SER A 221 -22.50 -35.52 21.23
C SER A 221 -23.97 -35.58 20.77
N LEU A 222 -24.30 -34.87 19.68
CA LEU A 222 -25.63 -34.91 19.06
C LEU A 222 -25.94 -36.31 18.52
N LEU A 223 -25.02 -36.97 17.83
CA LEU A 223 -25.20 -38.34 17.34
C LEU A 223 -25.43 -39.33 18.48
N LYS A 224 -24.63 -39.26 19.55
CA LYS A 224 -24.82 -40.09 20.75
C LYS A 224 -26.19 -39.86 21.39
N SER A 225 -26.63 -38.60 21.48
CA SER A 225 -27.93 -38.24 22.05
C SER A 225 -29.10 -38.70 21.17
N SER A 226 -28.97 -38.58 19.86
CA SER A 226 -29.95 -39.08 18.88
C SER A 226 -30.09 -40.60 18.99
N THR A 227 -28.97 -41.32 19.01
CA THR A 227 -28.95 -42.79 19.14
C THR A 227 -29.62 -43.24 20.44
N LYS A 228 -29.27 -42.61 21.58
CA LYS A 228 -29.89 -42.90 22.87
C LYS A 228 -31.39 -42.60 22.90
N SER A 229 -31.83 -41.52 22.24
CA SER A 229 -33.25 -41.21 22.10
C SER A 229 -33.99 -42.28 21.28
N LYS A 230 -33.36 -42.77 20.20
CA LYS A 230 -33.89 -43.84 19.35
C LYS A 230 -34.07 -45.15 20.14
N GLU A 231 -33.10 -45.51 20.97
CA GLU A 231 -33.21 -46.65 21.90
C GLU A 231 -34.39 -46.48 22.86
N LYS A 232 -34.56 -45.31 23.47
CA LYS A 232 -35.68 -45.04 24.39
C LYS A 232 -37.03 -45.04 23.72
N VAL A 233 -37.11 -44.58 22.47
CA VAL A 233 -38.33 -44.69 21.67
C VAL A 233 -38.68 -46.16 21.43
N ASN A 234 -37.71 -47.01 21.13
CA ASN A 234 -37.93 -48.44 20.94
C ASN A 234 -38.38 -49.13 22.23
N GLU A 235 -37.73 -48.84 23.37
CA GLU A 235 -38.18 -49.34 24.69
C GLU A 235 -39.64 -48.92 25.00
N THR A 236 -40.03 -47.70 24.62
CA THR A 236 -41.40 -47.21 24.83
C THR A 236 -42.41 -47.93 23.92
N ASP A 237 -42.00 -48.31 22.71
CA ASP A 237 -42.80 -49.10 21.77
C ASP A 237 -43.19 -50.46 22.38
N ASP A 238 -42.22 -51.13 23.00
CA ASP A 238 -42.44 -52.40 23.72
C ASP A 238 -43.46 -52.24 24.86
N ILE A 239 -43.36 -51.15 25.63
CA ILE A 239 -44.31 -50.83 26.70
C ILE A 239 -45.71 -50.58 26.14
N LEU A 240 -45.83 -49.85 25.02
CA LEU A 240 -47.13 -49.61 24.38
C LEU A 240 -47.77 -50.90 23.87
N ASN A 241 -46.98 -51.82 23.32
CA ASN A 241 -47.45 -53.13 22.90
C ASN A 241 -47.96 -53.95 24.09
N PHE A 242 -47.25 -53.91 25.22
CA PHE A 242 -47.74 -54.51 26.47
C PHE A 242 -49.06 -53.89 26.94
N ILE A 243 -49.16 -52.55 26.97
CA ILE A 243 -50.41 -51.84 27.38
C ILE A 243 -51.58 -52.21 26.47
N ARG A 244 -51.36 -52.29 25.15
CA ARG A 244 -52.41 -52.73 24.19
C ARG A 244 -52.88 -54.14 24.48
N ASN A 245 -51.94 -55.06 24.74
CA ASN A 245 -52.28 -56.44 25.07
C ASN A 245 -53.10 -56.52 26.36
N VAL A 246 -52.70 -55.80 27.41
CA VAL A 246 -53.44 -55.72 28.67
C VAL A 246 -54.83 -55.12 28.43
N ALA A 247 -54.93 -53.99 27.73
CA ALA A 247 -56.21 -53.36 27.44
C ALA A 247 -57.16 -54.25 26.63
N ASN A 248 -56.65 -54.97 25.63
CA ASN A 248 -57.43 -55.95 24.87
C ASN A 248 -57.94 -57.10 25.75
N GLN A 249 -57.08 -57.63 26.64
CA GLN A 249 -57.48 -58.65 27.62
C GLN A 249 -58.52 -58.12 28.61
N THR A 250 -58.35 -56.90 29.13
CA THR A 250 -59.31 -56.25 30.02
C THR A 250 -60.66 -56.02 29.32
N ASN A 251 -60.66 -55.65 28.03
CA ASN A 251 -61.87 -55.50 27.25
C ASN A 251 -62.61 -56.84 27.08
N LEU A 252 -61.88 -57.95 26.85
CA LEU A 252 -62.45 -59.30 26.80
C LEU A 252 -63.01 -59.75 28.15
N LEU A 253 -62.30 -59.48 29.25
CA LEU A 253 -62.78 -59.75 30.61
C LEU A 253 -64.06 -58.95 30.92
N GLY A 254 -64.09 -57.67 30.57
CA GLY A 254 -65.26 -56.82 30.70
C GLY A 254 -66.44 -57.31 29.86
N LEU A 255 -66.18 -57.80 28.64
CA LEU A 255 -67.21 -58.42 27.79
C LEU A 255 -67.81 -59.66 28.44
N ASN A 256 -66.97 -60.57 28.95
CA ASN A 256 -67.42 -61.77 29.65
C ASN A 256 -68.24 -61.41 30.90
N ALA A 257 -67.81 -60.41 31.67
CA ALA A 257 -68.55 -59.92 32.83
C ALA A 257 -69.89 -59.28 32.45
N SER A 258 -69.97 -58.50 31.36
CA SER A 258 -71.23 -57.95 30.85
C SER A 258 -72.20 -59.06 30.44
N ILE A 259 -71.71 -60.14 29.83
CA ILE A 259 -72.52 -61.31 29.44
C ILE A 259 -73.08 -62.02 30.68
N GLU A 260 -72.23 -62.30 31.68
CA GLU A 260 -72.67 -63.00 32.90
C GLU A 260 -73.63 -62.14 33.74
N ALA A 261 -73.40 -60.82 33.78
CA ALA A 261 -74.30 -59.86 34.40
C ALA A 261 -75.68 -59.84 33.72
N ALA A 262 -75.74 -59.93 32.38
CA ALA A 262 -77.01 -60.06 31.67
C ALA A 262 -77.71 -61.39 31.98
N ARG A 263 -76.94 -62.47 32.14
CA ARG A 263 -77.43 -63.81 32.49
C ARG A 263 -78.06 -63.89 33.88
N ALA A 264 -77.55 -63.10 34.84
CA ALA A 264 -78.08 -62.99 36.20
C ALA A 264 -79.38 -62.15 36.31
N GLY A 265 -79.89 -61.59 35.20
CA GLY A 265 -81.16 -60.87 35.16
C GLY A 265 -81.18 -59.61 36.04
N GLU A 266 -82.24 -59.44 36.86
CA GLU A 266 -82.40 -58.28 37.77
C GLU A 266 -81.22 -58.12 38.74
N GLN A 267 -80.66 -59.23 39.25
CA GLN A 267 -79.56 -59.20 40.22
C GLN A 267 -78.23 -58.77 39.61
N GLY A 268 -78.08 -58.84 38.29
CA GLY A 268 -76.86 -58.50 37.56
C GLY A 268 -76.80 -57.06 37.06
N LYS A 269 -77.86 -56.26 37.20
CA LYS A 269 -77.92 -54.89 36.65
C LYS A 269 -76.78 -53.99 37.12
N GLY A 270 -76.42 -54.04 38.41
CA GLY A 270 -75.29 -53.28 38.95
C GLY A 270 -73.94 -53.71 38.36
N PHE A 271 -73.72 -55.01 38.22
CA PHE A 271 -72.50 -55.56 37.61
C PHE A 271 -72.38 -55.24 36.13
N SER A 272 -73.50 -55.18 35.40
CA SER A 272 -73.54 -54.81 33.98
C SER A 272 -73.02 -53.38 33.75
N VAL A 273 -73.38 -52.43 34.62
CA VAL A 273 -72.88 -51.05 34.55
C VAL A 273 -71.36 -51.01 34.73
N VAL A 274 -70.84 -51.71 35.74
CA VAL A 274 -69.39 -51.77 36.01
C VAL A 274 -68.65 -52.43 34.85
N ALA A 275 -69.15 -53.54 34.32
CA ALA A 275 -68.54 -54.25 33.21
C ALA A 275 -68.47 -53.41 31.92
N ASN A 276 -69.52 -52.63 31.63
CA ASN A 276 -69.51 -51.69 30.51
C ASN A 276 -68.51 -50.55 30.71
N GLU A 277 -68.36 -50.03 31.94
CA GLU A 277 -67.35 -49.01 32.23
C GLU A 277 -65.92 -49.57 32.10
N VAL A 278 -65.67 -50.81 32.54
CA VAL A 278 -64.38 -51.50 32.36
C VAL A 278 -64.04 -51.65 30.86
N ARG A 279 -65.00 -52.06 30.03
CA ARG A 279 -64.80 -52.14 28.57
C ARG A 279 -64.49 -50.80 27.95
N LYS A 280 -65.21 -49.76 28.36
CA LYS A 280 -65.00 -48.39 27.88
C LYS A 280 -63.60 -47.89 28.24
N LEU A 281 -63.15 -48.09 29.48
CA LEU A 281 -61.79 -47.74 29.91
C LEU A 281 -60.73 -48.49 29.10
N ALA A 282 -60.93 -49.80 28.88
CA ALA A 282 -60.02 -50.61 28.07
C ALA A 282 -59.93 -50.11 26.61
N SER A 283 -61.06 -49.74 25.99
CA SER A 283 -61.08 -49.14 24.65
C SER A 283 -60.31 -47.81 24.62
N VAL A 284 -60.54 -46.95 25.61
CA VAL A 284 -59.84 -45.66 25.73
C VAL A 284 -58.33 -45.87 25.92
N SER A 285 -57.90 -46.91 26.63
CA SER A 285 -56.48 -47.27 26.76
C SER A 285 -55.85 -47.68 25.43
N VAL A 286 -56.54 -48.47 24.60
CA VAL A 286 -56.06 -48.84 23.26
C VAL A 286 -55.92 -47.61 22.37
N ASP A 287 -56.92 -46.73 22.36
CA ASP A 287 -56.90 -45.50 21.55
C ASP A 287 -55.81 -44.53 22.03
N SER A 288 -55.59 -44.45 23.34
CA SER A 288 -54.50 -43.64 23.91
C SER A 288 -53.14 -44.20 23.50
N ALA A 289 -52.95 -45.52 23.55
CA ALA A 289 -51.72 -46.17 23.10
C ALA A 289 -51.45 -45.96 21.60
N LYS A 290 -52.49 -45.89 20.75
CA LYS A 290 -52.36 -45.50 19.33
C LYS A 290 -51.88 -44.06 19.15
N LYS A 291 -52.43 -43.12 19.94
CA LYS A 291 -51.99 -41.72 19.89
C LYS A 291 -50.52 -41.56 20.27
N ILE A 292 -50.05 -42.29 21.30
CA ILE A 292 -48.64 -42.24 21.72
C ILE A 292 -47.72 -42.82 20.62
N GLU A 293 -48.11 -43.91 19.96
CA GLU A 293 -47.34 -44.49 18.84
C GLU A 293 -47.14 -43.48 17.69
N VAL A 294 -48.15 -42.68 17.35
CA VAL A 294 -48.01 -41.60 16.34
C VAL A 294 -46.98 -40.56 16.78
N ILE A 295 -46.96 -40.19 18.06
CA ILE A 295 -45.96 -39.27 18.63
C ILE A 295 -44.56 -39.89 18.56
N LEU A 296 -44.40 -41.16 18.93
CA LEU A 296 -43.12 -41.87 18.88
C LEU A 296 -42.57 -41.96 17.45
N ASN A 297 -43.42 -42.24 16.46
CA ASN A 297 -43.02 -42.22 15.05
C ASN A 297 -42.53 -40.83 14.61
N SER A 298 -43.18 -39.76 15.07
CA SER A 298 -42.73 -38.40 14.80
C SER A 298 -41.36 -38.12 15.43
N ILE A 299 -41.10 -38.66 16.63
CA ILE A 299 -39.78 -38.56 17.29
C ILE A 299 -38.72 -39.35 16.50
N ARG A 300 -39.02 -40.57 16.01
CA ARG A 300 -38.09 -41.35 15.18
C ARG A 300 -37.66 -40.58 13.93
N ASN A 301 -38.62 -40.02 13.20
CA ASN A 301 -38.34 -39.21 12.01
C ASN A 301 -37.50 -37.97 12.35
N GLY A 302 -37.75 -37.36 13.52
CA GLY A 302 -36.93 -36.28 14.05
C GLY A 302 -35.48 -36.70 14.31
N MET A 303 -35.25 -37.89 14.88
CA MET A 303 -33.90 -38.43 15.11
C MET A 303 -33.16 -38.75 13.80
N GLU A 304 -33.85 -39.30 12.80
CA GLU A 304 -33.28 -39.53 11.46
C GLU A 304 -32.87 -38.21 10.79
N SER A 305 -33.68 -37.17 10.94
CA SER A 305 -33.35 -35.83 10.43
C SER A 305 -32.12 -35.24 11.13
N VAL A 306 -31.95 -35.51 12.44
CA VAL A 306 -30.75 -35.11 13.19
C VAL A 306 -29.52 -35.89 12.70
N GLU A 307 -29.64 -37.21 12.48
CA GLU A 307 -28.55 -38.04 11.94
C GLU A 307 -28.08 -37.54 10.56
N ASP A 308 -29.00 -37.24 9.64
CA ASP A 308 -28.70 -36.66 8.32
C ASP A 308 -28.05 -35.27 8.43
N GLY A 309 -28.57 -34.42 9.32
CA GLY A 309 -28.00 -33.09 9.59
C GLY A 309 -26.57 -33.15 10.12
N VAL A 310 -26.27 -34.10 11.01
CA VAL A 310 -24.90 -34.30 11.50
C VAL A 310 -23.99 -34.83 10.39
N SER A 311 -24.45 -35.76 9.56
CA SER A 311 -23.67 -36.26 8.42
C SER A 311 -23.24 -35.13 7.48
N LYS A 312 -24.18 -34.26 7.10
CA LYS A 312 -23.90 -33.07 6.27
C LYS A 312 -22.94 -32.09 6.95
N THR A 313 -23.06 -31.93 8.27
CA THR A 313 -22.14 -31.10 9.06
C THR A 313 -20.72 -31.67 9.01
N GLY A 314 -20.57 -33.00 9.04
CA GLY A 314 -19.29 -33.70 8.89
C GLY A 314 -18.60 -33.41 7.55
N GLU A 315 -19.35 -33.40 6.44
CA GLU A 315 -18.81 -33.05 5.12
C GLU A 315 -18.29 -31.60 5.09
N VAL A 316 -19.04 -30.66 5.67
CA VAL A 316 -18.64 -29.24 5.77
C VAL A 316 -17.37 -29.07 6.61
N VAL A 317 -17.27 -29.79 7.73
CA VAL A 317 -16.07 -29.80 8.59
C VAL A 317 -14.84 -30.23 7.80
N GLU A 318 -14.94 -31.28 6.99
CA GLU A 318 -13.79 -31.77 6.21
C GLU A 318 -13.33 -30.73 5.17
N HIS A 319 -14.26 -30.07 4.50
CA HIS A 319 -13.95 -28.95 3.62
C HIS A 319 -13.28 -27.79 4.36
N HIS A 320 -13.77 -27.42 5.55
CA HIS A 320 -13.16 -26.36 6.35
C HIS A 320 -11.72 -26.69 6.77
N LYS A 321 -11.43 -27.94 7.14
CA LYS A 321 -10.05 -28.38 7.45
C LYS A 321 -9.10 -28.20 6.27
N GLN A 322 -9.55 -28.54 5.06
CA GLN A 322 -8.75 -28.34 3.84
C GLN A 322 -8.49 -26.85 3.57
N TYR A 323 -9.52 -26.00 3.68
CA TYR A 323 -9.35 -24.55 3.50
C TYR A 323 -8.44 -23.92 4.53
N ILE A 324 -8.50 -24.34 5.80
CA ILE A 324 -7.59 -23.88 6.84
C ILE A 324 -6.14 -24.15 6.42
N LYS A 325 -5.83 -25.38 5.99
CA LYS A 325 -4.49 -25.76 5.54
C LYS A 325 -4.01 -24.91 4.36
N ASP A 326 -4.86 -24.72 3.35
CA ASP A 326 -4.53 -23.91 2.18
C ASP A 326 -4.30 -22.44 2.53
N ILE A 327 -5.09 -21.87 3.44
CA ILE A 327 -4.92 -20.50 3.89
C ILE A 327 -3.63 -20.35 4.68
N MET A 328 -3.30 -21.28 5.58
CA MET A 328 -2.03 -21.25 6.34
C MET A 328 -0.82 -21.23 5.40
N GLN A 329 -0.80 -22.11 4.38
CA GLN A 329 0.29 -22.11 3.41
C GLN A 329 0.41 -20.77 2.67
N LYS A 330 -0.71 -20.14 2.32
CA LYS A 330 -0.71 -18.82 1.66
C LYS A 330 -0.24 -17.70 2.58
N ILE A 331 -0.54 -17.79 3.88
CA ILE A 331 -0.04 -16.85 4.89
C ILE A 331 1.48 -16.97 4.97
N ASP A 332 2.03 -18.17 5.07
CA ASP A 332 3.48 -18.39 5.18
C ASP A 332 4.23 -17.79 3.98
N ILE A 333 3.77 -18.09 2.75
CA ILE A 333 4.36 -17.52 1.52
C ILE A 333 4.27 -15.98 1.53
N SER A 334 3.17 -15.43 2.01
CA SER A 334 2.97 -13.98 2.06
C SER A 334 3.87 -13.31 3.12
N MET A 335 4.13 -14.00 4.23
CA MET A 335 5.06 -13.53 5.27
C MET A 335 6.51 -13.57 4.77
N GLU A 336 6.95 -14.67 4.16
CA GLU A 336 8.29 -14.75 3.55
C GLU A 336 8.52 -13.65 2.50
N LEU A 337 7.52 -13.40 1.66
CA LEU A 337 7.58 -12.31 0.69
C LEU A 337 7.72 -10.95 1.38
N ALA A 338 6.94 -10.68 2.43
CA ALA A 338 7.00 -9.42 3.15
C ALA A 338 8.34 -9.20 3.86
N GLU A 339 8.92 -10.25 4.44
CA GLU A 339 10.26 -10.21 5.07
C GLU A 339 11.37 -10.00 4.03
N SER A 340 11.24 -10.61 2.85
CA SER A 340 12.18 -10.37 1.74
C SER A 340 12.15 -8.91 1.27
N LEU A 341 10.99 -8.24 1.36
CA LEU A 341 10.86 -6.83 1.01
C LEU A 341 11.45 -5.90 2.09
N ASP A 342 11.40 -6.30 3.37
CA ASP A 342 12.00 -5.52 4.46
C ASP A 342 13.53 -5.66 4.49
N SER A 343 14.06 -6.84 4.16
CA SER A 343 15.50 -7.14 4.17
C SER A 343 16.29 -6.64 2.96
N ASN A 344 15.64 -6.46 1.80
CA ASN A 344 16.30 -6.02 0.56
C ASN A 344 16.24 -4.49 0.31
N ILE A 345 15.84 -3.69 1.30
CA ILE A 345 15.71 -2.23 1.21
C ILE A 345 16.47 -1.51 2.32
#